data_AF-A0A416X819-F1
#
_entry.id   AF-A0A416X819-F1
#
_cell.length_a   1.000
_cell.length_b   1.000
_cell.length_c   1.000
_cell.angle_alpha   90.00
_cell.angle_beta   90.00
_cell.angle_gamma   90.00
#
_symmetry.space_group_name_H-M   'P 1'
#
loop_
_entity.id
_entity.type
_entity.pdbx_description
1 polymer ?
#
loop_
_entity_poly.entity_id
_entity_poly.type
_entity_poly.pdbx_seq_one_letter_code
_entity_poly.pdbx_strand_id
1 'polypeptide(L)'
;MPKQDRKTLKEYFRRGKMPDEGQFNDLIDSMLNLVDDEYPEPVPPLPPIPPVPPVPTPEIRIEVPANGKWHTLTNWSSSCRAYSLTAGCGSRKSDRYALIHAVAMHCMGNHFRINYTRSWYMFFLSKLKLRWASRGNAYALQIRTRSNYGENVNICCKITELWGEDDMTWIIK
;
A
#
# COMPACT_ATOMS: atom_id res chain seq x y z
N MET A 1 -20.89 44.62 12.42
CA MET A 1 -22.34 44.41 12.20
C MET A 1 -22.70 43.00 12.65
N PRO A 2 -23.92 42.70 13.12
CA PRO A 2 -24.28 41.37 13.61
C PRO A 2 -24.24 40.37 12.45
N LYS A 3 -23.32 39.38 12.51
CA LYS A 3 -23.23 38.30 11.53
C LYS A 3 -24.54 37.52 11.52
N GLN A 4 -25.21 37.44 10.37
CA GLN A 4 -26.46 36.72 10.24
C GLN A 4 -26.23 35.20 10.15
N ASP A 5 -27.14 34.43 10.73
CA ASP A 5 -27.06 32.97 10.68
C ASP A 5 -27.28 32.44 9.26
N ARG A 6 -26.56 31.36 8.91
CA ARG A 6 -26.62 30.69 7.59
C ARG A 6 -28.04 30.24 7.20
N LYS A 7 -28.90 30.02 8.19
CA LYS A 7 -30.31 29.67 7.97
C LYS A 7 -31.10 30.85 7.40
N THR A 8 -30.88 32.04 7.94
CA THR A 8 -31.50 33.31 7.49
C THR A 8 -31.04 33.66 6.09
N LEU A 9 -29.73 33.57 5.81
CA LEU A 9 -29.18 33.78 4.47
C LEU A 9 -29.82 32.84 3.44
N LYS A 10 -29.97 31.55 3.76
CA LYS A 10 -30.63 30.58 2.86
C LYS A 10 -32.10 30.89 2.57
N GLU A 11 -32.81 31.58 3.47
CA GLU A 11 -34.20 31.95 3.24
C GLU A 11 -34.36 33.09 2.23
N TYR A 12 -33.38 33.98 2.13
CA TYR A 12 -33.33 35.06 1.13
C TYR A 12 -33.26 34.53 -0.30
N PHE A 13 -32.52 33.44 -0.52
CA PHE A 13 -32.29 32.84 -1.85
C PHE A 13 -33.21 31.64 -2.17
N ARG A 14 -34.33 31.47 -1.45
CA ARG A 14 -35.30 30.41 -1.79
C ARG A 14 -36.03 30.71 -3.11
N ARG A 15 -36.37 29.65 -3.83
CA ARG A 15 -37.09 29.72 -5.11
C ARG A 15 -38.32 30.62 -5.01
N GLY A 16 -38.37 31.66 -5.84
CA GLY A 16 -39.48 32.62 -5.91
C GLY A 16 -39.27 33.90 -5.09
N LYS A 17 -38.18 34.01 -4.31
CA LYS A 17 -37.74 35.28 -3.72
C LYS A 17 -36.64 35.91 -4.57
N MET A 18 -36.70 37.24 -4.72
CA MET A 18 -35.65 38.04 -5.37
C MET A 18 -34.87 38.78 -4.28
N PRO A 19 -33.61 38.40 -4.02
CA PRO A 19 -32.80 39.06 -3.00
C PRO A 19 -32.44 40.49 -3.41
N ASP A 20 -32.34 41.37 -2.41
CA ASP A 20 -31.86 42.74 -2.57
C ASP A 20 -30.33 42.84 -2.32
N GLU A 21 -29.76 44.00 -2.64
CA GLU A 21 -28.32 44.27 -2.50
C GLU A 21 -27.80 44.05 -1.08
N GLY A 22 -28.59 44.40 -0.05
CA GLY A 22 -28.21 44.20 1.36
C GLY A 22 -28.09 42.73 1.71
N GLN A 23 -28.99 41.89 1.18
CA GLN A 23 -28.94 40.43 1.38
C GLN A 23 -27.74 39.78 0.68
N PHE A 24 -27.28 40.35 -0.44
CA PHE A 24 -26.03 39.93 -1.06
C PHE A 24 -24.81 40.38 -0.26
N ASN A 25 -24.84 41.60 0.29
CA ASN A 25 -23.78 42.11 1.15
C ASN A 25 -23.62 41.20 2.40
N ASP A 26 -24.73 40.88 3.06
CA ASP A 26 -24.77 39.94 4.19
C ASP A 26 -24.22 38.55 3.83
N LEU A 27 -24.39 38.09 2.58
CA LEU A 27 -23.81 36.85 2.10
C LEU A 27 -22.30 36.97 1.87
N ILE A 28 -21.84 38.05 1.26
CA ILE A 28 -20.42 38.30 0.96
C ILE A 28 -19.63 38.39 2.27
N ASP A 29 -20.11 39.14 3.24
CA ASP A 29 -19.48 39.29 4.56
C ASP A 29 -19.53 38.00 5.41
N SER A 30 -20.33 37.01 5.01
CA SER A 30 -20.39 35.69 5.66
C SER A 30 -19.38 34.67 5.09
N MET A 31 -18.78 34.98 3.93
CA MET A 31 -17.77 34.15 3.29
C MET A 31 -16.37 34.58 3.73
N LEU A 32 -15.45 33.62 3.86
CA LEU A 32 -14.05 33.95 4.14
C LEU A 32 -13.39 34.55 2.90
N ASN A 33 -12.86 35.77 3.01
CA ASN A 33 -12.10 36.43 1.97
C ASN A 33 -10.60 36.20 2.18
N LEU A 34 -9.94 35.48 1.27
CA LEU A 34 -8.49 35.19 1.38
C LEU A 34 -7.58 36.43 1.43
N VAL A 35 -8.06 37.59 0.96
CA VAL A 35 -7.27 38.83 0.93
C VAL A 35 -7.47 39.65 2.21
N ASP A 36 -8.70 39.67 2.73
CA ASP A 36 -9.08 40.52 3.87
C ASP A 36 -9.10 39.75 5.20
N ASP A 37 -9.50 38.48 5.18
CA ASP A 37 -9.39 37.59 6.32
C ASP A 37 -7.97 37.06 6.37
N GLU A 38 -7.18 37.67 7.26
CA GLU A 38 -5.83 37.27 7.61
C GLU A 38 -5.76 35.75 7.79
N TYR A 39 -4.81 35.10 7.09
CA TYR A 39 -4.62 33.66 7.20
C TYR A 39 -4.62 33.26 8.69
N PRO A 40 -5.30 32.18 9.10
CA PRO A 40 -5.08 31.67 10.44
C PRO A 40 -3.58 31.51 10.61
N GLU A 41 -3.05 32.04 11.71
CA GLU A 41 -1.62 31.97 12.02
C GLU A 41 -1.10 30.58 11.65
N PRO A 42 0.11 30.47 11.05
CA PRO A 42 0.66 29.19 10.65
C PRO A 42 0.47 28.20 11.78
N VAL A 43 -0.36 27.18 11.55
CA VAL A 43 -0.67 26.19 12.59
C VAL A 43 0.66 25.77 13.21
N PRO A 44 0.84 25.94 14.54
CA PRO A 44 2.09 25.60 15.18
C PRO A 44 2.44 24.17 14.75
N PRO A 45 3.71 23.89 14.42
CA PRO A 45 4.10 22.58 13.91
C PRO A 45 3.55 21.53 14.88
N LEU A 46 2.72 20.63 14.34
CA LEU A 46 2.14 19.55 15.13
C LEU A 46 3.28 18.91 15.94
N PRO A 47 3.06 18.58 17.22
CA PRO A 47 4.08 17.88 17.99
C PRO A 47 4.57 16.68 17.17
N PRO A 48 5.89 16.41 17.14
CA PRO A 48 6.41 15.28 16.37
C PRO A 48 5.57 14.06 16.73
N ILE A 49 4.89 13.48 15.74
CA ILE A 49 4.17 12.23 15.95
C ILE A 49 5.20 11.30 16.59
N PRO A 50 4.97 10.79 17.83
CA PRO A 50 5.92 9.90 18.46
C PRO A 50 6.22 8.80 17.46
N PRO A 51 7.50 8.41 17.26
CA PRO A 51 7.83 7.40 16.28
C PRO A 51 6.92 6.21 16.52
N VAL A 52 6.00 5.97 15.58
CA VAL A 52 5.01 4.90 15.72
C VAL A 52 5.84 3.67 16.03
N PRO A 53 5.71 3.07 17.23
CA PRO A 53 6.52 1.91 17.58
C PRO A 53 6.34 0.92 16.45
N PRO A 54 7.42 0.33 15.91
CA PRO A 54 7.33 -0.52 14.74
C PRO A 54 6.28 -1.57 15.06
N VAL A 55 5.13 -1.48 14.40
CA VAL A 55 4.01 -2.39 14.63
C VAL A 55 4.62 -3.78 14.51
N PRO A 56 4.54 -4.63 15.56
CA PRO A 56 5.09 -5.98 15.53
C PRO A 56 4.27 -6.77 14.53
N THR A 57 4.60 -6.56 13.27
CA THR A 57 4.00 -7.20 12.13
C THR A 57 4.76 -8.52 11.99
N PRO A 58 4.09 -9.68 11.94
CA PRO A 58 4.77 -10.96 11.85
C PRO A 58 5.57 -11.04 10.52
N GLU A 59 6.85 -10.66 10.59
CA GLU A 59 7.80 -10.70 9.48
C GLU A 59 8.46 -12.08 9.44
N ILE A 60 8.03 -12.91 8.49
CA ILE A 60 8.66 -14.19 8.21
C ILE A 60 9.86 -13.93 7.31
N ARG A 61 11.07 -14.26 7.79
CA ARG A 61 12.32 -14.14 7.03
C ARG A 61 12.71 -15.49 6.46
N ILE A 62 12.93 -15.53 5.15
CA ILE A 62 13.28 -16.74 4.42
C ILE A 62 14.48 -16.45 3.53
N GLU A 63 15.49 -17.31 3.59
CA GLU A 63 16.65 -17.26 2.71
C GLU A 63 16.60 -18.44 1.73
N VAL A 64 16.68 -18.13 0.44
CA VAL A 64 16.66 -19.15 -0.61
C VAL A 64 17.84 -18.93 -1.57
N PRO A 65 18.46 -19.99 -2.10
CA PRO A 65 19.62 -19.84 -2.96
C PRO A 65 19.26 -19.18 -4.30
N ALA A 66 20.06 -18.22 -4.75
CA ALA A 66 19.86 -17.45 -5.99
C ALA A 66 20.28 -18.22 -7.27
N ASN A 67 19.92 -19.50 -7.35
CA ASN A 67 20.36 -20.45 -8.37
C ASN A 67 19.51 -20.44 -9.67
N GLY A 68 18.52 -19.55 -9.76
CA GLY A 68 17.61 -19.46 -10.90
C GLY A 68 16.46 -20.48 -10.93
N LYS A 69 16.41 -21.41 -9.97
CA LYS A 69 15.30 -22.36 -9.80
C LYS A 69 14.18 -21.71 -8.97
N TRP A 70 12.97 -22.25 -9.11
CA TRP A 70 11.82 -21.80 -8.33
C TRP A 70 11.90 -22.37 -6.92
N HIS A 71 11.82 -21.49 -5.92
CA HIS A 71 11.78 -21.85 -4.50
C HIS A 71 10.43 -21.49 -3.91
N THR A 72 9.87 -22.39 -3.12
CA THR A 72 8.60 -22.18 -2.42
C THR A 72 8.84 -21.36 -1.15
N LEU A 73 8.11 -20.26 -1.01
CA LEU A 73 8.24 -19.32 0.09
C LEU A 73 7.19 -19.52 1.18
N THR A 74 5.97 -19.91 0.81
CA THR A 74 4.86 -20.07 1.75
C THR A 74 4.45 -21.54 1.84
N ASN A 75 3.81 -21.90 2.95
CA ASN A 75 3.14 -23.20 3.06
C ASN A 75 2.02 -23.30 2.02
N TRP A 76 1.76 -24.53 1.58
CA TRP A 76 0.67 -24.83 0.65
C TRP A 76 -0.66 -24.69 1.38
N SER A 77 -1.54 -23.82 0.89
CA SER A 77 -2.85 -23.58 1.49
C SER A 77 -3.94 -23.46 0.45
N SER A 78 -5.14 -23.95 0.78
CA SER A 78 -6.35 -23.79 -0.04
C SER A 78 -7.20 -22.59 0.36
N SER A 79 -6.90 -21.95 1.49
CA SER A 79 -7.60 -20.78 2.02
C SER A 79 -7.24 -19.50 1.25
N CYS A 80 -8.13 -18.49 1.30
CA CYS A 80 -7.88 -17.16 0.76
C CYS A 80 -6.77 -16.47 1.56
N ARG A 81 -5.72 -16.01 0.88
CA ARG A 81 -4.58 -15.36 1.55
C ARG A 81 -4.01 -14.21 0.75
N ALA A 82 -3.46 -13.24 1.47
CA ALA A 82 -2.74 -12.11 0.93
C ALA A 82 -1.39 -11.92 1.64
N TYR A 83 -0.34 -11.69 0.86
CA TYR A 83 1.03 -11.53 1.33
C TYR A 83 1.64 -10.25 0.78
N SER A 84 2.35 -9.52 1.64
CA SER A 84 3.34 -8.52 1.25
C SER A 84 4.71 -9.16 1.28
N LEU A 85 5.46 -9.07 0.19
CA LEU A 85 6.78 -9.66 0.03
C LEU A 85 7.77 -8.56 -0.36
N THR A 86 8.85 -8.46 0.39
CA THR A 86 10.03 -7.70 -0.03
C THR A 86 11.22 -8.65 -0.11
N ALA A 87 11.80 -8.80 -1.30
CA ALA A 87 12.94 -9.67 -1.50
C ALA A 87 14.10 -8.95 -2.18
N GLY A 88 15.32 -9.26 -1.74
CA GLY A 88 16.55 -8.69 -2.25
C GLY A 88 17.59 -9.77 -2.50
N CYS A 89 18.36 -9.61 -3.58
CA CYS A 89 19.49 -10.47 -3.89
C CYS A 89 20.63 -9.61 -4.41
N GLY A 90 21.84 -9.81 -3.88
CA GLY A 90 23.01 -9.01 -4.22
C GLY A 90 24.29 -9.82 -4.14
N SER A 91 25.18 -9.65 -5.12
CA SER A 91 26.50 -10.26 -5.09
C SER A 91 27.58 -9.22 -5.28
N ARG A 92 28.46 -9.06 -4.28
CA ARG A 92 29.60 -8.14 -4.33
C ARG A 92 30.59 -8.49 -5.44
N LYS A 93 30.76 -9.79 -5.74
CA LYS A 93 31.73 -10.26 -6.76
C LYS A 93 31.31 -9.89 -8.18
N SER A 94 30.01 -9.87 -8.46
CA SER A 94 29.49 -9.60 -9.81
C SER A 94 28.85 -8.23 -9.97
N ASP A 95 28.83 -7.41 -8.89
CA ASP A 95 28.17 -6.10 -8.82
C ASP A 95 26.72 -6.10 -9.34
N ARG A 96 25.98 -7.18 -9.03
CA ARG A 96 24.59 -7.38 -9.42
C ARG A 96 23.71 -7.30 -8.21
N TYR A 97 22.69 -6.45 -8.28
CA TYR A 97 21.66 -6.31 -7.26
C TYR A 97 20.28 -6.39 -7.89
N ALA A 98 19.35 -7.02 -7.20
CA ALA A 98 17.94 -7.05 -7.54
C ALA A 98 17.11 -6.91 -6.28
N LEU A 99 16.11 -6.05 -6.36
CA LEU A 99 15.12 -5.80 -5.32
C LEU A 99 13.73 -5.94 -5.91
N ILE A 100 12.83 -6.53 -5.16
CA ILE A 100 11.42 -6.64 -5.50
C ILE A 100 10.58 -6.37 -4.26
N HIS A 101 9.58 -5.54 -4.42
CA HIS A 101 8.48 -5.39 -3.49
C HIS A 101 7.21 -5.84 -4.20
N ALA A 102 6.43 -6.71 -3.59
CA ALA A 102 5.29 -7.35 -4.22
C ALA A 102 4.15 -7.54 -3.23
N VAL A 103 2.93 -7.38 -3.73
CA VAL A 103 1.71 -7.77 -3.06
C VAL A 103 1.08 -8.89 -3.87
N ALA A 104 0.95 -10.06 -3.24
CA ALA A 104 0.40 -11.26 -3.87
C ALA A 104 -0.86 -11.67 -3.12
N MET A 105 -1.96 -11.84 -3.86
CA MET A 105 -3.26 -12.21 -3.31
C MET A 105 -3.95 -13.24 -4.20
N HIS A 106 -4.72 -14.10 -3.57
CA HIS A 106 -5.54 -15.09 -4.25
C HIS A 106 -6.78 -15.43 -3.41
N CYS A 107 -7.86 -15.83 -4.08
CA CYS A 107 -9.08 -16.32 -3.44
C CYS A 107 -9.39 -17.72 -3.96
N MET A 108 -9.16 -18.74 -3.15
CA MET A 108 -9.41 -20.16 -3.48
C MET A 108 -8.84 -20.62 -4.83
N GLY A 109 -7.74 -20.00 -5.27
CA GLY A 109 -7.09 -20.32 -6.55
C GLY A 109 -7.71 -19.73 -7.80
N ASN A 110 -8.79 -18.96 -7.69
CA ASN A 110 -9.33 -18.21 -8.82
C ASN A 110 -8.69 -16.81 -8.87
N HIS A 111 -8.40 -16.32 -10.07
CA HIS A 111 -7.80 -15.00 -10.34
C HIS A 111 -6.55 -14.66 -9.49
N PHE A 112 -5.44 -15.39 -9.68
CA PHE A 112 -4.16 -15.02 -9.09
C PHE A 112 -3.76 -13.58 -9.46
N ARG A 113 -3.65 -12.71 -8.45
CA ARG A 113 -3.16 -11.35 -8.63
C ARG A 113 -1.81 -11.21 -7.94
N ILE A 114 -0.81 -10.83 -8.72
CA ILE A 114 0.51 -10.45 -8.21
C ILE A 114 0.81 -9.08 -8.79
N ASN A 115 0.89 -8.08 -7.93
CA ASN A 115 1.43 -6.77 -8.27
C ASN A 115 2.84 -6.68 -7.68
N TYR A 116 3.82 -6.27 -8.48
CA TYR A 116 5.18 -6.11 -7.98
C TYR A 116 5.89 -4.95 -8.65
N THR A 117 6.66 -4.23 -7.83
CA THR A 117 7.62 -3.22 -8.24
C THR A 117 9.00 -3.83 -8.07
N ARG A 118 9.82 -3.78 -9.12
CA ARG A 118 11.18 -4.32 -9.08
C ARG A 118 12.20 -3.33 -9.59
N SER A 119 13.35 -3.32 -8.93
CA SER A 119 14.54 -2.60 -9.36
C SER A 119 15.68 -3.59 -9.53
N TRP A 120 16.52 -3.39 -10.54
CA TRP A 120 17.66 -4.26 -10.81
C TRP A 120 18.81 -3.42 -11.35
N TYR A 121 20.04 -3.84 -11.04
CA TYR A 121 21.26 -3.15 -11.43
C TYR A 121 22.13 -4.00 -12.37
N MET A 122 22.81 -3.33 -13.30
CA MET A 122 23.74 -3.85 -14.32
C MET A 122 23.14 -4.72 -15.43
N PHE A 123 22.87 -6.00 -15.18
CA PHE A 123 22.61 -6.97 -16.25
C PHE A 123 21.12 -7.30 -16.42
N PHE A 124 20.57 -7.25 -17.64
CA PHE A 124 19.11 -7.36 -17.90
C PHE A 124 18.47 -8.73 -17.55
N LEU A 125 19.28 -9.73 -17.16
CA LEU A 125 18.81 -11.01 -16.59
C LEU A 125 18.85 -11.05 -15.05
N SER A 126 19.34 -10.01 -14.38
CA SER A 126 19.37 -9.85 -12.91
C SER A 126 17.98 -9.49 -12.35
N LYS A 127 16.91 -10.15 -12.82
CA LYS A 127 15.53 -9.84 -12.42
C LYS A 127 14.99 -10.91 -11.49
N LEU A 128 14.32 -10.49 -10.42
CA LEU A 128 13.50 -11.38 -9.59
C LEU A 128 12.12 -11.57 -10.24
N LYS A 129 11.59 -12.79 -10.12
CA LYS A 129 10.25 -13.15 -10.58
C LYS A 129 9.51 -13.90 -9.48
N LEU A 130 8.21 -13.63 -9.43
CA LEU A 130 7.26 -14.26 -8.52
C LEU A 130 6.19 -14.97 -9.31
N ARG A 131 5.69 -16.08 -8.77
CA ARG A 131 4.51 -16.76 -9.29
C ARG A 131 3.75 -17.46 -8.17
N TRP A 132 2.46 -17.66 -8.39
CA TRP A 132 1.69 -18.66 -7.65
C TRP A 132 1.91 -20.03 -8.28
N ALA A 133 2.20 -21.03 -7.46
CA ALA A 133 2.20 -22.42 -7.85
C ALA A 133 0.93 -23.08 -7.30
N SER A 134 0.25 -23.85 -8.13
CA SER A 134 -0.89 -24.68 -7.75
C SER A 134 -0.47 -26.15 -7.67
N ARG A 135 -0.91 -26.84 -6.61
CA ARG A 135 -0.77 -28.28 -6.44
C ARG A 135 -2.12 -28.82 -5.98
N GLY A 136 -2.93 -29.25 -6.95
CA GLY A 136 -4.34 -29.57 -6.69
C GLY A 136 -5.08 -28.33 -6.21
N ASN A 137 -5.68 -28.42 -5.01
CA ASN A 137 -6.40 -27.30 -4.38
C ASN A 137 -5.53 -26.42 -3.48
N ALA A 138 -4.23 -26.69 -3.36
CA ALA A 138 -3.33 -25.92 -2.52
C ALA A 138 -2.44 -25.00 -3.37
N TYR A 139 -2.24 -23.77 -2.90
CA TYR A 139 -1.48 -22.74 -3.57
C TYR A 139 -0.32 -22.26 -2.69
N ALA A 140 0.82 -22.00 -3.32
CA ALA A 140 1.99 -21.47 -2.63
C ALA A 140 2.70 -20.40 -3.49
N LEU A 141 3.24 -19.38 -2.84
CA LEU A 141 4.02 -18.35 -3.49
C LEU A 141 5.44 -18.85 -3.75
N GLN A 142 5.92 -18.69 -4.98
CA GLN A 142 7.28 -19.06 -5.36
C GLN A 142 8.05 -17.85 -5.88
N ILE A 143 9.35 -17.83 -5.57
CA ILE A 143 10.31 -16.85 -6.08
C ILE A 143 11.42 -17.53 -6.85
N ARG A 144 11.96 -16.82 -7.85
CA ARG A 144 13.24 -17.16 -8.47
C ARG A 144 14.00 -15.94 -8.92
N THR A 145 15.31 -16.09 -9.05
CA THR A 145 16.14 -15.23 -9.90
C THR A 145 16.02 -15.66 -11.37
N ARG A 146 16.17 -14.72 -12.30
CA ARG A 146 16.24 -15.03 -13.74
C ARG A 146 17.64 -15.46 -14.19
N SER A 147 18.67 -15.03 -13.48
CA SER A 147 20.06 -15.45 -13.69
C SER A 147 20.60 -16.10 -12.42
N ASN A 148 21.55 -17.03 -12.57
CA ASN A 148 22.30 -17.54 -11.44
C ASN A 148 23.28 -16.44 -10.96
N TYR A 149 23.19 -16.08 -9.68
CA TYR A 149 24.06 -15.06 -9.09
C TYR A 149 25.46 -15.58 -8.74
N GLY A 150 25.66 -16.90 -8.81
CA GLY A 150 26.90 -17.59 -8.46
C GLY A 150 26.77 -18.38 -7.15
N GLU A 151 27.84 -19.03 -6.76
CA GLU A 151 27.92 -19.77 -5.49
C GLU A 151 27.88 -18.80 -4.30
N ASN A 152 27.16 -19.19 -3.24
CA ASN A 152 26.97 -18.44 -1.99
C ASN A 152 26.21 -17.11 -2.09
N VAL A 153 25.32 -16.98 -3.07
CA VAL A 153 24.38 -15.85 -3.13
C VAL A 153 22.97 -16.32 -2.80
N ASN A 154 22.38 -15.72 -1.77
CA ASN A 154 21.01 -15.99 -1.34
C ASN A 154 20.09 -14.81 -1.67
N ILE A 155 18.82 -15.14 -1.90
CA ILE A 155 17.72 -14.19 -1.94
C ILE A 155 17.19 -14.12 -0.50
N CYS A 156 17.27 -12.93 0.11
CA CYS A 156 16.66 -12.65 1.39
C CYS A 156 15.23 -12.16 1.15
N CYS A 157 14.24 -12.93 1.60
CA CYS A 157 12.83 -12.62 1.50
C CYS A 157 12.29 -12.24 2.88
N LYS A 158 11.61 -11.09 2.96
CA LYS A 158 10.76 -10.70 4.08
C LYS A 158 9.31 -10.81 3.63
N ILE A 159 8.56 -11.69 4.27
CA ILE A 159 7.15 -11.94 3.99
C ILE A 159 6.35 -11.47 5.18
N THR A 160 5.29 -10.74 4.90
CA THR A 160 4.30 -10.32 5.87
C THR A 160 2.95 -10.85 5.40
N GLU A 161 2.30 -11.61 6.27
CA GLU A 161 0.92 -12.03 6.04
C GLU A 161 -0.01 -10.84 6.29
N LEU A 162 -0.75 -10.44 5.25
CA LEU A 162 -1.72 -9.35 5.31
C LEU A 162 -3.14 -9.87 5.58
N TRP A 163 -3.41 -11.11 5.14
CA TRP A 163 -4.68 -11.78 5.33
C TRP A 163 -4.45 -13.28 5.41
N GLY A 164 -4.84 -13.86 6.55
CA GLY A 164 -4.70 -15.28 6.84
C GLY A 164 -6.02 -16.04 6.86
N GLU A 165 -5.95 -17.27 7.36
CA GLU A 165 -7.10 -18.18 7.45
C GLU A 165 -8.10 -17.75 8.52
N ASP A 166 -7.60 -17.21 9.63
CA ASP A 166 -8.38 -16.82 10.81
C ASP A 166 -9.23 -15.55 10.57
N ASP A 167 -8.85 -14.73 9.58
CA ASP A 167 -9.51 -13.47 9.24
C ASP A 167 -10.85 -13.68 8.48
N MET A 168 -11.10 -14.89 7.94
CA MET A 168 -12.34 -15.23 7.22
C MET A 168 -13.46 -15.80 8.10
N THR A 169 -13.27 -15.82 9.42
CA THR A 169 -14.22 -16.44 10.37
C THR A 169 -15.63 -15.81 10.38
N TRP A 170 -15.82 -14.60 9.84
CA TRP A 170 -17.13 -13.93 9.76
C TRP A 170 -18.04 -14.41 8.62
N ILE A 171 -17.51 -15.15 7.63
CA ILE A 171 -18.32 -15.70 6.51
C ILE A 171 -18.94 -17.06 6.88
N ILE A 172 -18.44 -17.72 7.92
CA ILE A 172 -18.82 -19.09 8.32
C ILE A 172 -19.81 -19.08 9.52
N LYS A 173 -20.35 -17.91 9.88
CA LYS A 173 -21.41 -17.77 10.91
C LYS A 173 -22.79 -17.59 10.31
#